data_AF-A0A5J9UEK6-F1
#
_entry.id   AF-A0A5J9UEK6-F1
#
_cell.length_a   1.000
_cell.length_b   1.000
_cell.length_c   1.000
_cell.angle_alpha   90.00
_cell.angle_beta   90.00
_cell.angle_gamma   90.00
#
_symmetry.space_group_name_H-M   'P 1'
#
loop_
_entity.id
_entity.type
_entity.pdbx_description
1 polymer ?
#
loop_
_entity_poly.entity_id
_entity_poly.type
_entity_poly.pdbx_seq_one_letter_code
_entity_poly.pdbx_strand_id
1 'polypeptide(L)'
;MDEKVVIIEVPAPLDMEKKTAASVKEISKFPLPVKSSSSNQKKPGFRMPLLSVRVVLGWAFLNALAVALTLGTIAVIVNANITIPSSIKASKFFQGPELTPAQTADVDFLWEAYLWSTLPEGVAATVGLLLPRRYARGRWSLAFLAIVSVTVAHCMNARAVSVYIAADTGGISWGTILLGCAAVVYLVLDLLGLLSLLIGGPEKIE
;
A
#
# COMPACT_ATOMS: atom_id res chain seq x y z
N MET A 1 35.08 40.19 -0.96
CA MET A 1 35.08 39.12 -1.99
C MET A 1 33.78 39.31 -2.74
N ASP A 2 33.86 40.05 -3.84
CA ASP A 2 32.70 40.56 -4.56
C ASP A 2 32.28 39.58 -5.66
N GLU A 3 31.11 38.98 -5.48
CA GLU A 3 30.52 38.00 -6.39
C GLU A 3 29.71 38.75 -7.45
N LYS A 4 30.26 38.85 -8.68
CA LYS A 4 29.58 39.46 -9.82
C LYS A 4 28.58 38.47 -10.43
N VAL A 5 27.30 38.74 -10.24
CA VAL A 5 26.19 38.06 -10.93
C VAL A 5 26.09 38.59 -12.36
N VAL A 6 26.25 37.70 -13.35
CA VAL A 6 26.05 38.00 -14.77
C VAL A 6 24.63 37.57 -15.15
N ILE A 7 23.78 38.56 -15.43
CA ILE A 7 22.43 38.36 -15.95
C ILE A 7 22.52 38.31 -17.47
N ILE A 8 22.09 37.19 -18.07
CA ILE A 8 21.98 37.03 -19.52
C ILE A 8 20.50 37.20 -19.89
N GLU A 9 20.16 38.34 -20.50
CA GLU A 9 18.87 38.55 -21.16
C GLU A 9 18.84 37.76 -22.48
N VAL A 10 17.82 36.92 -22.65
CA VAL A 10 17.51 36.26 -23.92
C VAL A 10 16.30 36.96 -24.54
N PRO A 11 16.43 37.59 -25.72
CA PRO A 11 15.32 38.26 -26.38
C PRO A 11 14.36 37.27 -27.05
N ALA A 12 13.07 37.56 -26.92
CA ALA A 12 12.00 36.88 -27.64
C ALA A 12 11.94 37.33 -29.12
N PRO A 13 11.64 36.40 -30.03
CA PRO A 13 10.88 36.74 -31.24
C PRO A 13 9.84 35.64 -31.54
N LEU A 14 8.77 35.82 -32.30
CA LEU A 14 8.10 36.94 -32.95
C LEU A 14 6.76 36.32 -33.40
N ASP A 15 5.66 37.04 -33.22
CA ASP A 15 4.37 36.69 -33.81
C ASP A 15 4.50 36.52 -35.33
N MET A 16 3.99 35.40 -35.85
CA MET A 16 3.61 35.28 -37.26
C MET A 16 2.13 34.96 -37.36
N GLU A 17 1.37 36.05 -37.45
CA GLU A 17 0.00 36.11 -37.92
C GLU A 17 -0.05 36.01 -39.46
N LYS A 18 -1.18 35.49 -39.97
CA LYS A 18 -1.75 35.64 -41.33
C LYS A 18 -1.15 34.85 -42.52
N LYS A 19 -1.98 33.92 -43.02
CA LYS A 19 -2.48 33.78 -44.43
C LYS A 19 -3.12 32.39 -44.56
N THR A 20 -4.21 32.08 -45.26
CA THR A 20 -5.23 32.80 -46.02
C THR A 20 -6.36 31.78 -46.21
N ALA A 21 -7.59 32.28 -46.31
CA ALA A 21 -8.79 31.52 -46.55
C ALA A 21 -8.86 30.82 -47.92
N ALA A 22 -9.71 29.79 -47.92
CA ALA A 22 -10.70 29.47 -48.96
C ALA A 22 -10.31 28.60 -50.18
N SER A 23 -11.11 27.54 -50.30
CA SER A 23 -11.80 27.10 -51.52
C SER A 23 -11.07 26.14 -52.47
N VAL A 24 -11.28 24.84 -52.27
CA VAL A 24 -11.62 23.94 -53.40
C VAL A 24 -12.81 23.08 -53.00
N LYS A 25 -13.93 23.36 -53.68
CA LYS A 25 -15.16 22.58 -53.69
C LYS A 25 -14.94 21.22 -54.34
N GLU A 26 -15.41 20.19 -53.62
CA GLU A 26 -16.44 19.25 -54.11
C GLU A 26 -16.19 18.53 -55.44
N ILE A 27 -15.65 17.29 -55.38
CA ILE A 27 -15.94 16.26 -56.40
C ILE A 27 -16.09 14.88 -55.74
N SER A 28 -17.19 14.22 -56.12
CA SER A 28 -17.48 12.78 -56.09
C SER A 28 -17.99 12.16 -54.78
N LYS A 29 -19.32 12.22 -54.67
CA LYS A 29 -20.17 11.21 -54.02
C LYS A 29 -20.05 9.88 -54.77
N PHE A 30 -19.61 8.83 -54.08
CA PHE A 30 -20.06 7.45 -54.32
C PHE A 30 -20.05 6.70 -52.98
N PRO A 31 -21.21 6.25 -52.46
CA PRO A 31 -21.25 5.46 -51.24
C PRO A 31 -21.04 3.99 -51.60
N LEU A 32 -19.82 3.48 -51.40
CA LEU A 32 -19.60 2.04 -51.29
C LEU A 32 -19.84 1.64 -49.82
N PRO A 33 -20.78 0.71 -49.53
CA PRO A 33 -20.90 0.16 -48.19
C PRO A 33 -19.77 -0.86 -48.00
N VAL A 34 -18.56 -0.38 -47.68
CA VAL A 34 -17.53 -1.24 -47.12
C VAL A 34 -17.96 -1.56 -45.70
N LYS A 35 -18.67 -2.69 -45.56
CA LYS A 35 -19.00 -3.29 -44.29
C LYS A 35 -17.72 -3.89 -43.71
N SER A 36 -16.80 -3.04 -43.26
CA SER A 36 -15.70 -3.46 -42.39
C SER A 36 -16.30 -3.76 -41.03
N SER A 37 -16.73 -5.00 -40.80
CA SER A 37 -16.90 -5.49 -39.44
C SER A 37 -15.49 -5.64 -38.82
N SER A 38 -14.87 -4.51 -38.47
CA SER A 38 -13.84 -4.53 -37.44
C SER A 38 -14.58 -4.82 -36.13
N SER A 39 -14.79 -6.11 -35.90
CA SER A 39 -15.04 -6.67 -34.59
C SER A 39 -13.85 -6.26 -33.74
N ASN A 40 -13.94 -5.08 -33.14
CA ASN A 40 -13.12 -4.66 -32.03
C ASN A 40 -13.52 -5.57 -30.88
N GLN A 41 -12.98 -6.78 -30.85
CA GLN A 41 -12.88 -7.57 -29.64
C GLN A 41 -12.02 -6.75 -28.68
N LYS A 42 -12.68 -5.85 -27.94
CA LYS A 42 -12.15 -5.31 -26.70
C LYS A 42 -11.81 -6.54 -25.88
N LYS A 43 -10.51 -6.86 -25.79
CA LYS A 43 -10.01 -7.80 -24.78
C LYS A 43 -10.71 -7.40 -23.48
N PRO A 44 -11.33 -8.32 -22.74
CA PRO A 44 -11.81 -8.02 -21.40
C PRO A 44 -10.57 -7.75 -20.55
N GLY A 45 -10.05 -6.52 -20.65
CA GLY A 45 -9.00 -6.02 -19.80
C GLY A 45 -9.57 -6.11 -18.40
N PHE A 46 -8.94 -6.96 -17.59
CA PHE A 46 -9.27 -7.14 -16.20
C PHE A 46 -9.32 -5.74 -15.56
N ARG A 47 -10.52 -5.20 -15.35
CA ARG A 47 -10.70 -3.91 -14.68
C ARG A 47 -10.50 -4.21 -13.21
N MET A 48 -9.25 -4.12 -12.74
CA MET A 48 -8.99 -4.19 -11.32
C MET A 48 -9.77 -3.07 -10.62
N PRO A 49 -10.46 -3.37 -9.49
CA PRO A 49 -11.11 -2.36 -8.70
C PRO A 49 -10.02 -1.43 -8.14
N LEU A 50 -9.90 -0.23 -8.70
CA LEU A 50 -8.97 0.78 -8.21
C LEU A 50 -9.49 1.31 -6.87
N LEU A 51 -8.76 1.02 -5.79
CA LEU A 51 -9.07 1.55 -4.47
C LEU A 51 -8.80 3.05 -4.42
N SER A 52 -9.73 3.80 -3.82
CA SER A 52 -9.51 5.24 -3.59
C SER A 52 -8.42 5.47 -2.53
N VAL A 53 -7.72 6.60 -2.61
CA VAL A 53 -6.71 7.03 -1.62
C VAL A 53 -7.25 6.97 -0.18
N ARG A 54 -8.52 7.36 0.03
CA ARG A 54 -9.19 7.27 1.33
C ARG A 54 -9.32 5.82 1.83
N VAL A 55 -9.61 4.86 0.96
CA VAL A 55 -9.71 3.45 1.33
C VAL A 55 -8.35 2.89 1.72
N VAL A 56 -7.29 3.23 0.97
CA VAL A 56 -5.92 2.78 1.29
C VAL A 56 -5.45 3.37 2.63
N LEU A 57 -5.69 4.65 2.87
CA LEU A 57 -5.39 5.29 4.16
C LEU A 57 -6.21 4.68 5.30
N GLY A 58 -7.50 4.38 5.07
CA GLY A 58 -8.35 3.73 6.07
C GLY A 58 -7.86 2.33 6.43
N TRP A 59 -7.42 1.56 5.44
CA TRP A 59 -6.80 0.25 5.64
C TRP A 59 -5.54 0.34 6.51
N ALA A 60 -4.60 1.21 6.16
CA ALA A 60 -3.40 1.44 6.94
C ALA A 60 -3.70 1.93 8.37
N PHE A 61 -4.68 2.82 8.53
CA PHE A 61 -5.09 3.28 9.86
C PHE A 61 -5.67 2.15 10.72
N LEU A 62 -6.49 1.26 10.14
CA LEU A 62 -7.06 0.12 10.86
C LEU A 62 -5.98 -0.87 11.31
N ASN A 63 -4.95 -1.11 10.50
CA ASN A 63 -3.82 -1.96 10.88
C ASN A 63 -3.01 -1.34 12.03
N ALA A 64 -2.61 -0.07 11.91
CA ALA A 64 -1.93 0.64 13.01
C ALA A 64 -2.75 0.64 14.31
N LEU A 65 -4.07 0.84 14.21
CA LEU A 65 -4.98 0.79 15.37
C LEU A 65 -5.02 -0.61 15.99
N ALA A 66 -5.12 -1.67 15.18
CA ALA A 66 -5.12 -3.05 15.66
C ALA A 66 -3.82 -3.38 16.41
N VAL A 67 -2.67 -2.94 15.89
CA VAL A 67 -1.36 -3.10 16.55
C VAL A 67 -1.32 -2.34 17.87
N ALA A 68 -1.74 -1.07 17.88
CA ALA A 68 -1.77 -0.25 19.09
C ALA A 68 -2.65 -0.87 20.19
N LEU A 69 -3.83 -1.39 19.82
CA LEU A 69 -4.72 -2.10 20.76
C LEU A 69 -4.07 -3.37 21.29
N THR A 70 -3.44 -4.16 20.42
CA THR A 70 -2.75 -5.40 20.82
C THR A 70 -1.63 -5.10 21.82
N LEU A 71 -0.76 -4.13 21.53
CA LEU A 71 0.30 -3.71 22.46
C LEU A 71 -0.25 -3.16 23.76
N GLY A 72 -1.29 -2.33 23.70
CA GLY A 72 -1.96 -1.80 24.89
C GLY A 72 -2.52 -2.91 25.77
N THR A 73 -3.16 -3.93 25.18
CA THR A 73 -3.66 -5.08 25.94
C THR A 73 -2.54 -5.89 26.57
N ILE A 74 -1.43 -6.14 25.85
CA ILE A 74 -0.27 -6.85 26.39
C ILE A 74 0.34 -6.07 27.57
N ALA A 75 0.53 -4.76 27.40
CA ALA A 75 1.07 -3.90 28.45
C ALA A 75 0.17 -3.90 29.71
N VAL A 76 -1.16 -3.85 29.54
CA VAL A 76 -2.11 -3.94 30.66
C VAL A 76 -2.01 -5.29 31.36
N ILE A 77 -1.96 -6.40 30.62
CA ILE A 77 -1.84 -7.75 31.20
C ILE A 77 -0.56 -7.88 32.03
N VAL A 78 0.58 -7.46 31.47
CA VAL A 78 1.89 -7.52 32.13
C VAL A 78 1.91 -6.62 33.36
N ASN A 79 1.44 -5.38 33.24
CA ASN A 79 1.46 -4.41 34.33
C ASN A 79 0.50 -4.79 35.47
N ALA A 80 -0.66 -5.36 35.16
CA ALA A 80 -1.62 -5.84 36.15
C ALA A 80 -1.29 -7.23 36.70
N ASN A 81 -0.18 -7.85 36.26
CA ASN A 81 0.24 -9.20 36.63
C ASN A 81 -0.89 -10.25 36.51
N ILE A 82 -1.74 -10.08 35.49
CA ILE A 82 -2.90 -10.94 35.27
C ILE A 82 -2.35 -12.31 34.83
N THR A 83 -2.57 -13.32 35.66
CA THR A 83 -2.14 -14.68 35.35
C THR A 83 -2.99 -15.21 34.21
N ILE A 84 -2.38 -15.42 33.04
CA ILE A 84 -3.04 -16.07 31.91
C ILE A 84 -3.39 -17.51 32.33
N PRO A 85 -4.67 -17.92 32.29
CA PRO A 85 -5.12 -19.25 32.66
C PRO A 85 -4.30 -20.34 31.96
N SER A 86 -3.92 -21.39 32.70
CA SER A 86 -3.16 -22.53 32.17
C SER A 86 -3.87 -23.23 31.01
N SER A 87 -5.21 -23.21 30.98
CA SER A 87 -6.03 -23.74 29.88
C SER A 87 -5.82 -23.00 28.56
N ILE A 88 -5.53 -21.68 28.60
CA ILE A 88 -5.24 -20.88 27.40
C ILE A 88 -3.83 -21.22 26.90
N LYS A 89 -2.85 -21.30 27.82
CA LYS A 89 -1.46 -21.68 27.51
C LYS A 89 -1.34 -23.10 26.94
N ALA A 90 -2.18 -24.01 27.40
CA ALA A 90 -2.20 -25.41 26.96
C ALA A 90 -2.94 -25.62 25.62
N SER A 91 -3.61 -24.60 25.08
CA SER A 91 -4.30 -24.75 23.82
C SER A 91 -3.30 -24.81 22.66
N LYS A 92 -3.56 -25.71 21.69
CA LYS A 92 -2.76 -25.83 20.46
C LYS A 92 -2.75 -24.57 19.60
N PHE A 93 -3.60 -23.59 19.91
CA PHE A 93 -3.61 -22.27 19.25
C PHE A 93 -2.47 -21.37 19.74
N PHE A 94 -2.01 -21.53 20.97
CA PHE A 94 -0.97 -20.69 21.60
C PHE A 94 0.36 -21.42 21.84
N GLN A 95 0.42 -22.73 21.58
CA GLN A 95 1.65 -23.49 21.62
C GLN A 95 2.47 -23.22 20.36
N GLY A 96 3.40 -22.28 20.45
CA GLY A 96 4.44 -22.10 19.44
C GLY A 96 5.48 -23.23 19.52
N PRO A 97 6.16 -23.54 18.41
CA PRO A 97 7.28 -24.47 18.42
C PRO A 97 8.43 -23.94 19.26
N GLU A 98 9.24 -24.84 19.79
CA GLU A 98 10.46 -24.48 20.52
C GLU A 98 11.49 -23.92 19.52
N LEU A 99 11.82 -22.63 19.67
CA LEU A 99 12.79 -21.96 18.82
C LEU A 99 14.21 -22.19 19.36
N THR A 100 15.15 -22.44 18.45
CA THR A 100 16.58 -22.37 18.80
C THR A 100 16.96 -20.93 19.19
N PRO A 101 18.04 -20.72 19.97
CA PRO A 101 18.46 -19.36 20.36
C PRO A 101 18.67 -18.41 19.17
N ALA A 102 19.16 -18.93 18.04
CA ALA A 102 19.35 -18.15 16.82
C ALA A 102 18.02 -17.75 16.17
N GLN A 103 17.03 -18.65 16.15
CA GLN A 103 15.69 -18.35 15.64
C GLN A 103 14.95 -17.36 16.55
N THR A 104 15.08 -17.48 17.87
CA THR A 104 14.52 -16.52 18.82
C THR A 104 15.06 -15.12 18.55
N ALA A 105 16.38 -14.97 18.39
CA ALA A 105 16.98 -13.69 18.07
C ALA A 105 16.50 -13.09 16.72
N ASP A 106 16.31 -13.92 15.69
CA ASP A 106 15.79 -13.47 14.39
C ASP A 106 14.31 -13.02 14.53
N VAL A 107 13.49 -13.77 15.27
CA VAL A 107 12.08 -13.41 15.52
C VAL A 107 11.97 -12.12 16.34
N ASP A 108 12.78 -11.96 17.39
CA ASP A 108 12.80 -10.75 18.21
C ASP A 108 13.18 -9.52 17.36
N PHE A 109 14.20 -9.65 16.51
CA PHE A 109 14.59 -8.60 15.57
C PHE A 109 13.46 -8.27 14.57
N LEU A 110 12.80 -9.28 14.01
CA LEU A 110 11.69 -9.09 13.08
C LEU A 110 10.49 -8.42 13.76
N TRP A 111 10.22 -8.77 15.01
CA TRP A 111 9.14 -8.17 15.80
C TRP A 111 9.45 -6.71 16.13
N GLU A 112 10.67 -6.41 16.58
CA GLU A 112 11.10 -5.04 16.82
C GLU A 112 10.97 -4.19 15.55
N ALA A 113 11.48 -4.69 14.42
CA ALA A 113 11.40 -4.01 13.13
C ALA A 113 9.96 -3.83 12.64
N TYR A 114 9.08 -4.82 12.88
CA TYR A 114 7.65 -4.74 12.62
C TYR A 114 7.04 -3.55 13.38
N LEU A 115 7.28 -3.47 14.69
CA LEU A 115 6.76 -2.40 15.54
C LEU A 115 7.23 -1.02 15.07
N TRP A 116 8.52 -0.86 14.77
CA TRP A 116 9.07 0.39 14.25
C TRP A 116 8.47 0.78 12.89
N SER A 117 8.07 -0.19 12.07
CA SER A 117 7.42 0.06 10.77
C SER A 117 5.97 0.52 10.91
N THR A 118 5.28 0.17 12.01
CA THR A 118 3.89 0.60 12.25
C THR A 118 3.75 2.07 12.64
N LEU A 119 4.83 2.70 13.16
CA LEU A 119 4.83 4.12 13.51
C LEU A 119 4.65 5.04 12.30
N PRO A 120 5.49 4.98 11.24
CA PRO A 120 5.30 5.83 10.07
C PRO A 120 3.99 5.51 9.34
N GLU A 121 3.54 4.26 9.35
CA GLU A 121 2.22 3.84 8.87
C GLU A 121 1.10 4.62 9.58
N GLY A 122 1.02 4.51 10.90
CA GLY A 122 -0.07 5.10 11.69
C GLY A 122 -0.08 6.63 11.58
N VAL A 123 1.09 7.26 11.62
CA VAL A 123 1.22 8.71 11.44
C VAL A 123 0.79 9.12 10.04
N ALA A 124 1.31 8.49 8.99
CA ALA A 124 0.99 8.85 7.61
C ALA A 124 -0.50 8.63 7.29
N ALA A 125 -1.08 7.52 7.77
CA ALA A 125 -2.50 7.22 7.61
C ALA A 125 -3.38 8.26 8.31
N THR A 126 -3.06 8.59 9.56
CA THR A 126 -3.80 9.58 10.36
C THR A 126 -3.75 10.96 9.71
N VAL A 127 -2.54 11.44 9.39
CA VAL A 127 -2.37 12.75 8.75
C VAL A 127 -3.06 12.77 7.38
N GLY A 128 -2.93 11.71 6.58
CA GLY A 128 -3.54 11.62 5.25
C GLY A 128 -5.07 11.61 5.27
N LEU A 129 -5.68 11.05 6.32
CA LEU A 129 -7.13 11.06 6.53
C LEU A 129 -7.64 12.43 6.99
N LEU A 130 -6.87 13.14 7.81
CA LEU A 130 -7.22 14.48 8.30
C LEU A 130 -6.97 15.59 7.27
N LEU A 131 -6.09 15.36 6.30
CA LEU A 131 -5.73 16.37 5.32
C LEU A 131 -6.94 16.68 4.39
N PRO A 132 -7.25 17.96 4.14
CA PRO A 132 -8.33 18.33 3.22
C PRO A 132 -8.10 17.84 1.78
N ARG A 133 -9.18 17.59 1.03
CA ARG A 133 -9.15 17.14 -0.39
C ARG A 133 -8.35 18.06 -1.32
N ARG A 134 -8.29 19.37 -1.05
CA ARG A 134 -7.48 20.32 -1.83
C ARG A 134 -5.98 19.96 -1.87
N TYR A 135 -5.49 19.16 -0.91
CA TYR A 135 -4.12 18.64 -0.89
C TYR A 135 -4.05 17.21 -1.46
N ALA A 136 -4.71 16.96 -2.59
CA ALA A 136 -4.81 15.63 -3.19
C ALA A 136 -3.45 14.94 -3.39
N ARG A 137 -2.43 15.68 -3.84
CA ARG A 137 -1.07 15.14 -4.02
C ARG A 137 -0.42 14.77 -2.69
N GLY A 138 -0.61 15.59 -1.65
CA GLY A 138 -0.12 15.29 -0.30
C GLY A 138 -0.78 14.05 0.30
N ARG A 139 -2.10 13.93 0.17
CA ARG A 139 -2.86 12.74 0.60
C ARG A 139 -2.41 11.48 -0.12
N TRP A 140 -2.17 11.57 -1.42
CA TRP A 140 -1.66 10.46 -2.21
C TRP A 140 -0.26 10.02 -1.76
N SER A 141 0.67 10.96 -1.55
CA SER A 141 2.02 10.64 -1.04
C SER A 141 1.96 10.01 0.36
N LEU A 142 1.09 10.49 1.23
CA LEU A 142 0.89 9.92 2.57
C LEU A 142 0.27 8.52 2.50
N ALA A 143 -0.69 8.29 1.60
CA ALA A 143 -1.25 6.97 1.37
C ALA A 143 -0.21 5.98 0.84
N PHE A 144 0.67 6.46 -0.04
CA PHE A 144 1.78 5.67 -0.56
C PHE A 144 2.78 5.31 0.54
N LEU A 145 3.19 6.29 1.35
CA LEU A 145 4.06 6.06 2.50
C LEU A 145 3.42 5.07 3.50
N ALA A 146 2.14 5.26 3.81
CA ALA A 146 1.40 4.41 4.72
C ALA A 146 1.36 2.96 4.22
N ILE A 147 0.95 2.73 2.97
CA ILE A 147 0.83 1.36 2.44
C ILE A 147 2.20 0.68 2.27
N VAL A 148 3.26 1.42 1.92
CA VAL A 148 4.62 0.86 1.89
C VAL A 148 5.04 0.42 3.30
N SER A 149 4.76 1.23 4.31
CA SER A 149 5.09 0.93 5.71
C SER A 149 4.32 -0.30 6.20
N VAL A 150 3.01 -0.39 5.92
CA VAL A 150 2.17 -1.59 6.18
C VAL A 150 2.76 -2.82 5.50
N THR A 151 3.14 -2.71 4.21
CA THR A 151 3.67 -3.84 3.44
C THR A 151 4.97 -4.36 4.07
N VAL A 152 5.86 -3.46 4.48
CA VAL A 152 7.11 -3.82 5.15
C VAL A 152 6.83 -4.53 6.48
N ALA A 153 5.90 -4.00 7.28
CA ALA A 153 5.47 -4.63 8.51
C ALA A 153 4.93 -6.05 8.25
N HIS A 154 3.99 -6.22 7.32
CA HIS A 154 3.45 -7.54 6.99
C HIS A 154 4.50 -8.48 6.39
N CYS A 155 5.49 -7.99 5.65
CA CYS A 155 6.63 -8.81 5.20
C CYS A 155 7.46 -9.32 6.39
N MET A 156 7.76 -8.46 7.37
CA MET A 156 8.50 -8.84 8.58
C MET A 156 7.72 -9.87 9.40
N ASN A 157 6.42 -9.65 9.58
CA ASN A 157 5.52 -10.60 10.24
C ASN A 157 5.47 -11.94 9.49
N ALA A 158 5.27 -11.93 8.17
CA ALA A 158 5.26 -13.15 7.36
C ALA A 158 6.58 -13.92 7.45
N ARG A 159 7.72 -13.22 7.52
CA ARG A 159 9.02 -13.84 7.74
C ARG A 159 9.12 -14.46 9.14
N ALA A 160 8.66 -13.79 10.19
CA ALA A 160 8.62 -14.35 11.54
C ALA A 160 7.75 -15.62 11.59
N VAL A 161 6.56 -15.59 10.98
CA VAL A 161 5.67 -16.75 10.84
C VAL A 161 6.37 -17.91 10.11
N SER A 162 7.16 -17.61 9.08
CA SER A 162 7.93 -18.63 8.35
C SER A 162 8.99 -19.29 9.22
N VAL A 163 9.63 -18.54 10.14
CA VAL A 163 10.57 -19.11 11.12
C VAL A 163 9.83 -20.06 12.07
N TYR A 164 8.64 -19.69 12.54
CA TYR A 164 7.82 -20.59 13.35
C TYR A 164 7.44 -21.86 12.58
N ILE A 165 6.98 -21.76 11.33
CA ILE A 165 6.66 -22.93 10.50
C ILE A 165 7.88 -23.84 10.35
N ALA A 166 9.07 -23.26 10.11
CA ALA A 166 10.30 -24.03 9.93
C ALA A 166 10.80 -24.69 11.23
N ALA A 167 10.49 -24.14 12.39
CA ALA A 167 10.86 -24.69 13.69
C ALA A 167 9.93 -25.84 14.14
N ASP A 168 8.76 -25.98 13.52
CA ASP A 168 7.78 -27.00 13.91
C ASP A 168 8.16 -28.39 13.38
N THR A 169 8.75 -29.20 14.26
CA THR A 169 9.15 -30.59 13.97
C THR A 169 8.04 -31.61 14.28
N GLY A 170 6.96 -31.19 14.96
CA GLY A 170 5.86 -32.04 15.43
C GLY A 170 4.60 -32.00 14.56
N GLY A 171 4.60 -31.17 13.51
CA GLY A 171 3.50 -30.96 12.59
C GLY A 171 2.81 -29.61 12.81
N ILE A 172 2.64 -28.86 11.72
CA ILE A 172 2.21 -27.44 11.73
C ILE A 172 0.94 -27.25 12.57
N SER A 173 1.05 -26.51 13.66
CA SER A 173 -0.10 -26.17 14.50
C SER A 173 -1.19 -25.43 13.70
N TRP A 174 -2.45 -25.64 14.05
CA TRP A 174 -3.57 -24.93 13.41
C TRP A 174 -3.46 -23.40 13.57
N GLY A 175 -2.93 -22.93 14.70
CA GLY A 175 -2.65 -21.51 14.92
C GLY A 175 -1.62 -20.96 13.94
N THR A 176 -0.54 -21.70 13.69
CA THR A 176 0.50 -21.34 12.72
C THR A 176 -0.04 -21.27 11.30
N ILE A 177 -0.92 -22.21 10.91
CA ILE A 177 -1.59 -22.20 9.59
C ILE A 177 -2.44 -20.94 9.44
N LEU A 178 -3.30 -20.64 10.42
CA LEU A 178 -4.16 -19.46 10.37
C LEU A 178 -3.34 -18.16 10.28
N LEU A 179 -2.26 -18.07 11.05
CA LEU A 179 -1.37 -16.91 11.04
C LEU A 179 -0.65 -16.74 9.70
N GLY A 180 -0.20 -17.85 9.09
CA GLY A 180 0.37 -17.85 7.75
C GLY A 180 -0.64 -17.44 6.67
N CYS A 181 -1.85 -17.98 6.71
CA CYS A 181 -2.93 -17.59 5.79
C CYS A 181 -3.29 -16.10 5.94
N ALA A 182 -3.38 -15.60 7.18
CA ALA A 182 -3.63 -14.19 7.44
C ALA A 182 -2.52 -13.32 6.83
N ALA A 183 -1.24 -13.66 7.04
CA ALA A 183 -0.12 -12.92 6.48
C ALA A 183 -0.18 -12.82 4.95
N VAL A 184 -0.55 -13.90 4.26
CA VAL A 184 -0.72 -13.89 2.79
C VAL A 184 -1.87 -12.97 2.38
N VAL A 185 -3.02 -13.05 3.05
CA VAL A 185 -4.18 -12.20 2.76
C VAL A 185 -3.84 -10.72 2.94
N TYR A 186 -3.16 -10.38 4.05
CA TYR A 186 -2.70 -9.02 4.34
C TYR A 186 -1.78 -8.49 3.23
N LEU A 187 -0.77 -9.27 2.81
CA LEU A 187 0.12 -8.88 1.71
C LEU A 187 -0.61 -8.68 0.38
N VAL A 188 -1.61 -9.51 0.07
CA VAL A 188 -2.42 -9.32 -1.15
C VAL A 188 -3.20 -8.01 -1.09
N LEU A 189 -3.79 -7.67 0.06
CA LEU A 189 -4.50 -6.40 0.24
C LEU A 189 -3.55 -5.20 0.11
N ASP A 190 -2.33 -5.31 0.65
CA ASP A 190 -1.33 -4.26 0.54
C ASP A 190 -0.89 -4.02 -0.91
N LEU A 191 -0.64 -5.11 -1.65
CA LEU A 191 -0.30 -5.05 -3.07
C LEU A 191 -1.44 -4.45 -3.90
N LEU A 192 -2.69 -4.79 -3.58
CA LEU A 192 -3.86 -4.16 -4.23
C LEU A 192 -3.92 -2.65 -3.91
N GLY A 193 -3.61 -2.25 -2.68
CA GLY A 193 -3.49 -0.84 -2.29
C GLY A 193 -2.40 -0.10 -3.05
N LEU A 194 -1.19 -0.65 -3.08
CA LEU A 194 -0.03 -0.13 -3.83
C LEU A 194 -0.37 0.02 -5.32
N LEU A 195 -0.90 -1.04 -5.93
CA LEU A 195 -1.25 -1.05 -7.35
C LEU A 195 -2.35 -0.03 -7.65
N SER A 196 -3.34 0.10 -6.77
CA SER A 196 -4.40 1.10 -6.89
C SER A 196 -3.86 2.52 -6.85
N LEU A 197 -2.89 2.82 -5.96
CA LEU A 197 -2.25 4.14 -5.89
C LEU A 197 -1.38 4.43 -7.11
N LEU A 198 -0.65 3.43 -7.62
CA LEU A 198 0.21 3.56 -8.79
C LEU A 198 -0.59 3.81 -10.08
N ILE A 199 -1.71 3.11 -10.26
CA ILE A 199 -2.57 3.25 -11.44
C ILE A 199 -3.50 4.47 -11.31
N GLY A 200 -4.08 4.67 -10.12
CA GLY A 200 -5.09 5.70 -9.88
C GLY A 200 -4.50 7.12 -9.75
N GLY A 201 -3.27 7.25 -9.25
CA GLY A 201 -2.64 8.54 -9.03
C GLY A 201 -3.34 9.39 -7.95
N PRO A 202 -3.00 10.69 -7.87
CA PRO A 202 -3.65 11.61 -6.92
C PRO A 202 -5.16 11.74 -7.14
N GLU A 203 -5.92 11.95 -6.06
CA GLU A 203 -7.37 12.19 -6.14
C GLU A 203 -7.68 13.38 -7.06
N LYS A 204 -8.76 13.28 -7.85
CA LYS A 204 -9.27 14.41 -8.63
C LYS A 204 -9.92 15.41 -7.68
N ILE A 205 -9.57 16.69 -7.83
CA ILE A 205 -10.24 17.78 -7.14
C ILE A 205 -11.48 18.10 -8.00
N GLU A 206 -12.65 17.68 -7.54
CA GLU A 206 -13.94 18.10 -8.11
C GLU A 206 -14.35 19.48 -7.60
#